data_AF-A0A7J2RA37-F1
#
_entry.id   AF-A0A7J2RA37-F1
#
_cell.length_a   1.000
_cell.length_b   1.000
_cell.length_c   1.000
_cell.angle_alpha   90.00
_cell.angle_beta   90.00
_cell.angle_gamma   90.00
#
_symmetry.space_group_name_H-M   'P 1'
#
loop_
_entity.id
_entity.type
_entity.pdbx_description
1 polymer ?
#
loop_
_entity_poly.entity_id
_entity_poly.type
_entity_poly.pdbx_seq_one_letter_code
_entity_poly.pdbx_strand_id
1 'polypeptide(L)' 'MKLQDKIYTKEELEKSYLKFSDKNNDLVIYKDNIGNQYFFSENKNGLQYLSTIKNKPKICSGWGN' A
#
# COMPACT_ATOMS: atom_id res chain seq x y z
N MET A 1 -12.41 -0.87 1.83
CA MET A 1 -11.88 -2.09 1.20
C MET A 1 -11.10 -2.85 2.27
N LYS A 2 -11.56 -4.03 2.71
CA LYS A 2 -10.82 -4.85 3.67
C LYS A 2 -9.79 -5.66 2.86
N LEU A 3 -8.51 -5.33 2.98
CA LEU A 3 -7.42 -6.01 2.25
C LEU A 3 -6.94 -7.30 2.93
N GLN A 4 -7.68 -7.80 3.92
CA GLN A 4 -7.26 -8.92 4.77
C GLN A 4 -7.67 -10.26 4.14
N ASP A 5 -6.76 -11.23 4.19
CA ASP A 5 -6.93 -12.63 3.74
C ASP A 5 -7.09 -12.88 2.24
N LYS A 6 -6.71 -11.93 1.38
CA LYS A 6 -6.67 -12.15 -0.08
C LYS A 6 -5.22 -12.09 -0.60
N ILE A 7 -4.92 -13.01 -1.52
CA ILE A 7 -3.72 -12.95 -2.37
C ILE A 7 -4.09 -12.14 -3.60
N TYR A 8 -3.40 -11.03 -3.81
CA TYR A 8 -3.61 -10.12 -4.91
C TYR A 8 -2.69 -10.46 -6.08
N THR A 9 -3.18 -10.24 -7.30
CA THR A 9 -2.35 -10.22 -8.50
C THR A 9 -1.91 -8.79 -8.79
N LYS A 10 -0.82 -8.63 -9.55
CA LYS A 10 -0.34 -7.31 -9.99
C LYS A 10 -1.45 -6.55 -10.72
N GLU A 11 -2.20 -7.23 -11.60
CA GLU A 11 -3.34 -6.66 -12.32
C GLU A 11 -4.45 -6.14 -11.40
N GLU A 12 -4.80 -6.85 -10.32
CA GLU A 12 -5.82 -6.36 -9.38
C GLU A 12 -5.37 -5.10 -8.63
N LEU A 13 -4.08 -5.00 -8.31
CA LEU A 13 -3.52 -3.81 -7.66
C LEU A 13 -3.49 -2.62 -8.64
N GLU A 14 -3.06 -2.83 -9.88
CA GLU A 14 -3.06 -1.80 -10.91
C GLU A 14 -4.48 -1.28 -11.22
N LYS A 15 -5.47 -2.17 -11.26
CA LYS A 15 -6.90 -1.80 -11.39
C LYS A 15 -7.42 -1.02 -10.19
N SER A 16 -6.83 -1.19 -9.01
CA SER A 16 -7.20 -0.50 -7.77
C SER A 16 -6.50 0.85 -7.59
N TYR A 17 -5.94 1.42 -8.66
CA TYR A 17 -5.16 2.67 -8.67
C TYR A 17 -3.86 2.61 -7.85
N LEU A 18 -3.41 1.41 -7.48
CA LEU A 18 -2.13 1.22 -6.80
C LEU A 18 -1.03 1.11 -7.84
N LYS A 19 -0.09 2.06 -7.80
CA LYS A 19 1.09 2.07 -8.64
C LYS A 19 2.24 1.38 -7.92
N PHE A 20 2.93 0.48 -8.62
CA PHE A 20 4.16 -0.10 -8.10
C PHE A 20 5.14 1.03 -7.76
N SER A 21 5.68 1.00 -6.54
CA SER A 21 6.65 1.99 -6.07
C SER A 21 8.04 1.41 -5.96
N ASP A 22 8.18 0.28 -5.28
CA ASP A 22 9.49 -0.28 -4.94
C ASP A 22 9.36 -1.76 -4.56
N LYS A 23 10.48 -2.49 -4.60
CA LYS A 23 10.53 -3.89 -4.16
C LYS A 23 11.86 -4.15 -3.44
N ASN A 24 11.76 -4.63 -2.20
CA ASN A 24 12.89 -5.03 -1.38
C ASN A 24 12.78 -6.51 -1.01
N ASN A 25 13.59 -7.35 -1.66
CA ASN A 25 13.52 -8.81 -1.53
C ASN A 25 12.08 -9.32 -1.79
N ASP A 26 11.46 -9.92 -0.79
CA ASP A 26 10.08 -10.43 -0.84
C ASP A 26 9.02 -9.37 -0.51
N LEU A 27 9.43 -8.13 -0.20
CA LEU A 27 8.53 -7.02 0.14
C LEU A 27 8.28 -6.13 -1.09
N VAL A 28 7.04 -6.08 -1.54
CA VAL A 28 6.59 -5.24 -2.63
C VAL A 28 5.80 -4.05 -2.10
N ILE A 29 6.15 -2.86 -2.55
CA ILE A 29 5.57 -1.60 -2.09
C ILE A 29 4.80 -0.98 -3.24
N TYR A 30 3.52 -0.73 -3.01
CA TYR A 30 2.64 0.02 -3.90
C TYR A 30 2.26 1.36 -3.28
N LYS A 31 2.00 2.36 -4.12
CA LYS A 31 1.54 3.69 -3.72
C LYS A 31 0.24 4.03 -4.43
N ASP A 32 -0.71 4.56 -3.68
CA ASP A 32 -1.88 5.20 -4.25
C ASP A 32 -1.59 6.67 -4.61
N ASN A 33 -2.40 7.26 -5.48
CA ASN A 33 -2.29 8.66 -5.90
C ASN A 33 -2.40 9.67 -4.74
N ILE A 34 -2.99 9.31 -3.59
CA ILE A 34 -3.05 10.16 -2.39
C ILE A 34 -1.83 10.00 -1.46
N GLY A 35 -0.83 9.22 -1.88
CA GLY A 35 0.44 9.02 -1.17
C GLY A 35 0.42 7.90 -0.13
N ASN A 36 -0.68 7.14 -0.01
CA ASN A 36 -0.72 5.96 0.85
C ASN A 36 0.22 4.88 0.32
N GLN A 37 1.01 4.28 1.20
CA GLN A 37 1.90 3.16 0.87
C GLN A 37 1.31 1.85 1.36
N TYR A 38 1.27 0.86 0.48
CA TYR A 38 0.75 -0.48 0.73
C TYR A 38 1.89 -1.47 0.58
N PHE A 39 2.06 -2.30 1.59
CA PHE A 39 3.12 -3.30 1.69
C PHE A 39 2.52 -4.67 1.44
N PHE A 40 3.13 -5.41 0.53
CA PHE A 40 2.75 -6.75 0.15
C PHE A 40 3.95 -7.67 0.24
N SER A 41 3.75 -8.93 0.63
CA SER A 41 4.75 -9.98 0.52
C SER A 41 4.53 -10.74 -0.78
N GLU A 42 5.55 -10.84 -1.63
CA GLU A 42 5.51 -11.67 -2.84
C GLU A 42 5.78 -13.13 -2.46
N ASN A 43 4.74 -13.95 -2.57
CA ASN A 43 4.78 -15.39 -2.37
C ASN A 43 4.58 -16.10 -3.71
N LYS A 44 4.85 -17.42 -3.76
CA LYS A 44 4.63 -18.26 -4.96
C LYS A 44 3.21 -18.17 -5.53
N ASN A 45 2.24 -17.81 -4.71
CA ASN A 45 0.83 -17.72 -5.06
C ASN A 45 0.40 -16.29 -5.49
N GLY A 46 1.23 -15.26 -5.26
CA GLY A 46 0.91 -13.85 -5.57
C GLY A 46 1.34 -12.88 -4.47
N LEU A 47 0.65 -11.73 -4.37
CA LEU A 47 0.97 -10.66 -3.44
C LEU A 47 0.06 -10.69 -2.21
N GLN A 48 0.61 -11.07 -1.06
CA GLN A 48 -0.11 -11.08 0.20
C GLN A 48 -0.04 -9.72 0.88
N TYR A 49 -1.18 -9.12 1.21
CA TYR A 49 -1.20 -7.86 1.92
C TYR A 49 -0.58 -7.99 3.33
N LEU A 50 0.33 -7.08 3.67
CA LEU A 50 0.96 -7.01 4.99
C LEU A 50 0.42 -5.84 5.79
N SER A 51 0.57 -4.62 5.26
CA SER A 51 0.20 -3.39 5.98
C SER A 51 0.04 -2.20 5.05
N THR A 52 -0.54 -1.12 5.56
CA THR A 52 -0.65 0.15 4.84
C THR A 52 -0.15 1.27 5.74
N ILE A 53 0.83 2.03 5.27
CA ILE A 53 1.17 3.33 5.84
C ILE A 53 0.30 4.36 5.13
N LYS A 54 -0.70 4.85 5.87
CA LYS A 54 -1.53 5.95 5.37
C LYS A 54 -0.71 7.23 5.42
N ASN A 55 -0.69 7.96 4.31
CA ASN A 55 -0.24 9.34 4.31
C ASN A 55 -1.26 10.14 5.11
N LYS A 56 -1.02 10.28 6.42
CA LYS A 56 -1.80 11.19 7.25
C LYS A 56 -1.35 12.58 6.83
N PRO A 57 -2.23 13.43 6.26
CA PRO A 57 -1.89 14.83 6.12
C PRO A 57 -1.48 15.32 7.51
N LYS A 58 -0.31 15.96 7.61
CA LYS A 58 0.04 16.72 8.80
C LYS A 58 -1.01 17.82 8.92
N ILE A 59 -2.08 17.54 9.63
CA ILE A 59 -2.95 18.57 10.16
C ILE A 59 -2.09 19.25 11.22
N CYS A 60 -1.33 20.26 10.83
CA CYS A 60 -0.74 21.23 11.76
C CYS A 60 -1.91 21.96 12.40
N SER A 61 -2.55 21.32 13.38
CA SER A 61 -3.47 21.98 14.30
C SER A 61 -2.62 22.60 15.41
N GLY A 62 -1.73 23.51 15.02
CA GLY A 62 -1.08 24.43 15.94
C GLY A 62 -1.94 25.67 16.02
N TRP A 63 -3.06 25.57 16.73
CA TRP A 63 -3.69 26.76 17.32
C TRP A 63 -2.67 27.38 18.27
N GLY A 64 -2.49 28.69 18.14
CA GLY A 64 -1.43 29.42 18.81
C GLY A 64 -1.49 29.32 20.33
N ASN A 65 -0.33 29.52 20.93
CA ASN A 65 -0.19 30.23 22.19
C ASN A 65 1.14 30.98 22.18
#